data_AF-A0AAX1IJT8-F1
#
_entry.id   AF-A0AAX1IJT8-F1
#
_cell.length_a   1.000
_cell.length_b   1.000
_cell.length_c   1.000
_cell.angle_alpha   90.00
_cell.angle_beta   90.00
_cell.angle_gamma   90.00
#
_symmetry.space_group_name_H-M   'P 1'
#
loop_
_entity.id
_entity.type
_entity.pdbx_description
1 polymer ?
#
loop_
_entity_poly.entity_id
_entity_poly.type
_entity_poly.pdbx_seq_one_letter_code
_entity_poly.pdbx_strand_id
1 'polypeptide(L)'
;MTRTPLLLALGLVPILATSACNAADPGANGAQTAAPAASSAADQRPFTATEVSRFDQPWAMTFLPDGSLLVTEKRGKLQHLDLASGQKHEITGVPKVAYGGQGGFGDIILHPDFARNHVVYLSYAEEGTLDTRGAAVARATLALDANGAGQLKDLKVIWRQTPKVSGQGHYGHRLAFGPDGKLWISSSERQKFDPAQDMGGNLGKIIRLNDDGSLPADNPFASQGGVAAQVWSLGHRNILGMAFDANGKLWAHEMGPAGGDELNLIVRGANYGYPIVSNGDHYDGRPIPDHDTRPEFAAPKVTWTPVISPAGFVIYSGSLFPQWKGSGFIGGLSSTSLVRVAFDGDSAREAERFNMGERIREVEQGPDGALWLLEDGSKARLLKLTPKA
;
A
#
# COMPACT_ATOMS: atom_id res chain seq x y z
N MET A 1 15.13 -31.10 66.74
CA MET A 1 15.71 -32.33 66.16
C MET A 1 15.95 -32.09 64.67
N THR A 2 17.23 -32.19 64.30
CA THR A 2 17.81 -32.52 62.97
C THR A 2 17.30 -31.84 61.69
N ARG A 3 18.23 -31.03 61.14
CA ARG A 3 18.36 -30.47 59.79
C ARG A 3 18.57 -31.58 58.73
N THR A 4 18.31 -31.28 57.45
CA THR A 4 19.32 -31.20 56.34
C THR A 4 18.64 -30.79 55.01
N PRO A 5 19.16 -29.82 54.24
CA PRO A 5 18.71 -29.50 52.87
C PRO A 5 19.67 -30.07 51.79
N LEU A 6 19.15 -30.28 50.57
CA LEU A 6 19.89 -30.80 49.42
C LEU A 6 20.26 -29.65 48.46
N LEU A 7 21.56 -29.45 48.24
CA LEU A 7 22.15 -28.67 47.15
C LEU A 7 22.49 -29.62 45.99
N LEU A 8 22.31 -29.20 44.74
CA LEU A 8 23.06 -29.77 43.61
C LEU A 8 23.43 -28.68 42.59
N ALA A 9 24.65 -28.86 42.06
CA ALA A 9 25.54 -27.84 41.51
C ALA A 9 25.44 -27.63 39.99
N LEU A 10 25.85 -26.44 39.56
CA LEU A 10 26.20 -26.09 38.17
C LEU A 10 27.48 -26.83 37.72
N GLY A 11 27.51 -27.24 36.44
CA GLY A 11 28.72 -27.58 35.70
C GLY A 11 28.67 -27.01 34.28
N LEU A 12 29.59 -26.10 33.98
CA LEU A 12 29.88 -25.53 32.66
C LEU A 12 31.17 -26.17 32.13
N VAL A 13 31.21 -26.68 30.90
CA VAL A 13 32.46 -26.94 30.15
C VAL A 13 32.22 -26.74 28.64
N PRO A 14 33.17 -26.14 27.87
CA PRO A 14 32.95 -25.53 26.55
C PRO A 14 33.33 -26.45 25.37
N ILE A 15 32.95 -26.09 24.15
CA ILE A 15 33.45 -26.72 22.92
C ILE A 15 34.14 -25.66 22.04
N LEU A 16 35.43 -25.90 21.78
CA LEU A 16 36.32 -25.18 20.88
C LEU A 16 36.02 -25.49 19.40
N ALA A 17 36.31 -24.53 18.54
CA ALA A 17 36.41 -24.67 17.09
C ALA A 17 37.84 -25.05 16.65
N THR A 18 37.98 -25.83 15.58
CA THR A 18 39.12 -25.76 14.63
C THR A 18 38.77 -26.34 13.26
N SER A 19 39.27 -25.67 12.22
CA SER A 19 39.27 -26.01 10.79
C SER A 19 40.32 -27.07 10.42
N ALA A 20 40.11 -27.83 9.33
CA ALA A 20 41.06 -27.96 8.19
C ALA A 20 40.69 -29.07 7.15
N CYS A 21 40.57 -28.63 5.90
CA CYS A 21 41.02 -29.15 4.59
C CYS A 21 41.24 -30.65 4.25
N ASN A 22 40.59 -31.02 3.12
CA ASN A 22 41.02 -31.77 1.93
C ASN A 22 41.57 -33.21 2.00
N ALA A 23 40.89 -34.09 1.24
CA ALA A 23 41.51 -35.07 0.37
C ALA A 23 40.67 -35.23 -0.92
N ALA A 24 41.34 -35.15 -2.07
CA ALA A 24 40.79 -35.34 -3.41
C ALA A 24 40.88 -36.81 -3.83
N ASP A 25 39.95 -37.25 -4.67
CA ASP A 25 40.05 -38.50 -5.43
C ASP A 25 39.68 -38.22 -6.90
N PRO A 26 40.46 -38.69 -7.90
CA PRO A 26 40.25 -38.36 -9.31
C PRO A 26 39.50 -39.48 -10.05
N GLY A 27 38.57 -39.09 -10.93
CA GLY A 27 38.23 -39.87 -12.11
C GLY A 27 36.80 -40.40 -12.18
N ALA A 28 35.95 -39.69 -12.92
CA ALA A 28 34.96 -40.29 -13.80
C ALA A 28 34.57 -39.28 -14.89
N ASN A 29 34.93 -39.59 -16.14
CA ASN A 29 34.47 -38.90 -17.35
C ASN A 29 32.94 -38.99 -17.44
N GLY A 30 32.25 -37.90 -17.14
CA GLY A 30 30.85 -37.69 -17.50
C GLY A 30 30.76 -36.47 -18.39
N ALA A 31 30.39 -36.66 -19.66
CA ALA A 31 30.12 -35.58 -20.59
C ALA A 31 29.01 -34.68 -20.01
N GLN A 32 29.39 -33.51 -19.50
CA GLN A 32 28.45 -32.44 -19.17
C GLN A 32 27.88 -31.92 -20.49
N THR A 33 26.67 -32.33 -20.82
CA THR A 33 25.82 -31.57 -21.72
C THR A 33 25.52 -30.25 -21.03
N ALA A 34 26.26 -29.21 -21.42
CA ALA A 34 25.97 -27.86 -21.02
C ALA A 34 24.52 -27.57 -21.41
N ALA A 35 23.67 -27.33 -20.40
CA ALA A 35 22.35 -26.77 -20.63
C ALA A 35 22.54 -25.46 -21.43
N PRO A 36 21.72 -25.19 -22.46
CA PRO A 36 21.84 -23.96 -23.21
C PRO A 36 21.74 -22.81 -22.22
N ALA A 37 22.73 -21.92 -22.22
CA ALA A 37 22.66 -20.67 -21.50
C ALA A 37 21.33 -20.03 -21.86
N ALA A 38 20.49 -19.76 -20.86
CA ALA A 38 19.26 -19.03 -21.04
C ALA A 38 19.61 -17.73 -21.77
N SER A 39 19.25 -17.65 -23.05
CA SER A 39 19.28 -16.39 -23.78
C SER A 39 18.49 -15.42 -22.93
N SER A 40 19.12 -14.32 -22.49
CA SER A 40 18.41 -13.22 -21.84
C SER A 40 17.26 -12.85 -22.76
N ALA A 41 16.04 -13.23 -22.39
CA ALA A 41 14.86 -12.80 -23.14
C ALA A 41 14.95 -11.29 -23.21
N ALA A 42 15.02 -10.75 -24.43
CA ALA A 42 15.12 -9.32 -24.63
C ALA A 42 14.00 -8.66 -23.84
N ASP A 43 14.32 -7.60 -23.09
CA ASP A 43 13.37 -6.89 -22.25
C ASP A 43 12.18 -6.43 -23.09
N GLN A 44 11.04 -7.14 -22.98
CA GLN A 44 9.84 -6.90 -23.79
C GLN A 44 8.95 -5.78 -23.24
N ARG A 45 9.39 -5.05 -22.19
CA ARG A 45 8.61 -3.92 -21.67
C ARG A 45 8.41 -2.87 -22.77
N PRO A 46 7.21 -2.29 -22.95
CA PRO A 46 6.95 -1.26 -23.96
C PRO A 46 7.48 0.14 -23.56
N PHE A 47 8.27 0.21 -22.48
CA PHE A 47 8.78 1.44 -21.89
C PHE A 47 10.24 1.28 -21.48
N THR A 48 10.90 2.43 -21.32
CA THR A 48 12.18 2.58 -20.62
C THR A 48 11.89 2.98 -19.18
N ALA A 49 12.55 2.33 -18.22
CA ALA A 49 12.51 2.71 -16.81
C ALA A 49 13.82 3.42 -16.44
N THR A 50 13.75 4.72 -16.16
CA THR A 50 14.91 5.54 -15.78
C THR A 50 14.89 5.82 -14.29
N GLU A 51 15.98 5.52 -13.59
CA GLU A 51 16.15 5.93 -12.20
C GLU A 51 16.34 7.44 -12.12
N VAL A 52 15.56 8.10 -11.27
CA VAL A 52 15.57 9.55 -11.06
C VAL A 52 16.14 9.92 -9.70
N SER A 53 15.79 9.17 -8.66
CA SER A 53 16.27 9.40 -7.30
C SER A 53 16.18 8.12 -6.45
N ARG A 54 16.54 8.20 -5.17
CA ARG A 54 16.42 7.12 -4.19
C ARG A 54 15.89 7.61 -2.85
N PHE A 55 15.15 6.75 -2.15
CA PHE A 55 14.55 7.02 -0.84
C PHE A 55 14.77 5.84 0.12
N ASP A 56 14.64 6.06 1.43
CA ASP A 56 14.68 5.01 2.45
C ASP A 56 13.26 4.62 2.87
N GLN A 57 12.81 3.45 2.43
CA GLN A 57 11.47 2.93 2.69
C GLN A 57 10.36 3.91 2.30
N PRO A 58 10.35 4.40 1.04
CA PRO A 58 9.27 5.27 0.58
C PRO A 58 7.93 4.50 0.63
N TRP A 59 6.82 5.22 0.81
CA TRP A 59 5.49 4.62 0.86
C TRP A 59 4.54 5.17 -0.20
N ALA A 60 4.39 6.50 -0.30
CA ALA A 60 3.61 7.16 -1.34
C ALA A 60 4.34 8.38 -1.89
N MET A 61 3.82 8.91 -2.99
CA MET A 61 4.24 10.17 -3.58
C MET A 61 3.07 10.94 -4.18
N THR A 62 3.21 12.26 -4.29
CA THR A 62 2.30 13.11 -5.06
C THR A 62 3.07 14.23 -5.74
N PHE A 63 2.65 14.60 -6.94
CA PHE A 63 3.19 15.75 -7.66
C PHE A 63 2.57 17.05 -7.17
N LEU A 64 3.38 18.09 -7.03
CA LEU A 64 2.95 19.46 -6.84
C LEU A 64 2.65 20.12 -8.21
N PRO A 65 1.89 21.23 -8.25
CA PRO A 65 1.55 21.91 -9.51
C PRO A 65 2.76 22.41 -10.32
N ASP A 66 3.90 22.64 -9.66
CA ASP A 66 5.16 23.03 -10.31
C ASP A 66 5.94 21.83 -10.89
N GLY A 67 5.43 20.61 -10.72
CA GLY A 67 6.04 19.37 -11.19
C GLY A 67 7.03 18.74 -10.22
N SER A 68 7.32 19.36 -9.08
CA SER A 68 8.13 18.74 -8.02
C SER A 68 7.34 17.65 -7.28
N LEU A 69 8.02 16.84 -6.48
CA LEU A 69 7.44 15.67 -5.82
C LEU A 69 7.48 15.78 -4.30
N LEU A 70 6.40 15.37 -3.64
CA LEU A 70 6.41 14.98 -2.23
C LEU A 70 6.47 13.46 -2.12
N VAL A 71 7.30 12.93 -1.22
CA VAL A 71 7.46 11.49 -0.97
C VAL A 71 7.43 11.21 0.53
N THR A 72 6.54 10.33 0.97
CA THR A 72 6.54 9.85 2.36
C THR A 72 7.52 8.69 2.53
N GLU A 73 8.31 8.71 3.59
CA GLU A 73 9.15 7.60 4.02
C GLU A 73 8.60 7.03 5.32
N LYS A 74 8.40 5.70 5.39
CA LYS A 74 7.69 5.02 6.49
C LYS A 74 8.17 5.41 7.89
N ARG A 75 9.46 5.74 8.04
CA ARG A 75 10.08 6.09 9.33
C ARG A 75 9.69 7.46 9.88
N GLY A 76 8.82 8.21 9.22
CA GLY A 76 8.36 9.49 9.73
C GLY A 76 9.00 10.69 9.04
N LYS A 77 9.42 10.56 7.77
CA LYS A 77 9.92 11.68 6.97
C LYS A 77 9.00 11.97 5.79
N LEU A 78 8.90 13.26 5.46
CA LEU A 78 8.31 13.75 4.21
C LEU A 78 9.40 14.47 3.45
N GLN A 79 9.71 14.01 2.24
CA GLN A 79 10.73 14.60 1.38
C GLN A 79 10.05 15.41 0.28
N HIS A 80 10.57 16.59 -0.02
CA HIS A 80 10.33 17.32 -1.26
C HIS A 80 11.50 17.08 -2.21
N LEU A 81 11.22 16.73 -3.46
CA LEU A 81 12.20 16.50 -4.52
C LEU A 81 11.93 17.46 -5.67
N ASP A 82 12.90 18.34 -5.92
CA ASP A 82 12.97 19.10 -7.16
C ASP A 82 13.55 18.20 -8.26
N LEU A 83 12.75 17.93 -9.29
CA LEU A 83 13.14 17.07 -10.40
C LEU A 83 14.14 17.72 -11.37
N ALA A 84 14.21 19.05 -11.43
CA ALA A 84 15.12 19.75 -12.31
C ALA A 84 16.55 19.77 -11.75
N SER A 85 16.69 20.05 -10.45
CA SER A 85 17.99 20.07 -9.78
C SER A 85 18.40 18.73 -9.17
N GLY A 86 17.44 17.83 -8.93
CA GLY A 86 17.63 16.58 -8.20
C GLY A 86 17.81 16.75 -6.68
N GLN A 87 17.64 17.97 -6.16
CA GLN A 87 17.79 18.25 -4.73
C GLN A 87 16.59 17.73 -3.93
N LYS A 88 16.89 17.20 -2.73
CA LYS A 88 15.89 16.72 -1.78
C LYS A 88 15.93 17.53 -0.48
N HIS A 89 14.76 17.94 -0.01
CA HIS A 89 14.60 18.68 1.23
C HIS A 89 13.59 17.97 2.13
N GLU A 90 13.92 17.84 3.41
CA GLU A 90 12.99 17.28 4.39
C GLU A 90 11.97 18.36 4.79
N ILE A 91 10.68 18.03 4.68
CA ILE A 91 9.58 18.85 5.15
C ILE A 91 9.34 18.58 6.63
N THR A 92 9.38 19.64 7.43
CA THR A 92 9.19 19.58 8.89
C THR A 92 7.72 19.77 9.29
N GLY A 93 7.39 19.69 10.57
CA GLY A 93 6.01 19.85 11.06
C GLY A 93 5.09 18.65 10.82
N VAL A 94 5.66 17.51 10.38
CA VAL A 94 4.94 16.26 10.15
C VAL A 94 4.57 15.57 11.48
N PRO A 95 3.51 14.74 11.54
CA PRO A 95 3.12 14.08 12.78
C PRO A 95 4.11 12.98 13.17
N LYS A 96 4.24 12.70 14.48
CA LYS A 96 4.98 11.53 14.95
C LYS A 96 4.26 10.26 14.51
N VAL A 97 5.01 9.30 13.96
CA VAL A 97 4.48 8.03 13.46
C VAL A 97 4.85 6.86 14.38
N ALA A 98 3.95 5.89 14.49
CA ALA A 98 4.20 4.58 15.08
C ALA A 98 4.84 3.66 14.03
N TYR A 99 6.15 3.78 13.86
CA TYR A 99 6.91 2.97 12.90
C TYR A 99 7.15 1.55 13.41
N GLY A 100 6.86 0.56 12.56
CA GLY A 100 7.16 -0.84 12.81
C GLY A 100 6.21 -1.78 12.05
N GLY A 101 6.71 -2.94 11.62
CA GLY A 101 5.99 -3.82 10.70
C GLY A 101 5.55 -3.07 9.43
N GLN A 102 4.25 -3.05 9.16
CA GLN A 102 3.65 -2.28 8.08
C GLN A 102 3.34 -0.81 8.45
N GLY A 103 3.44 -0.45 9.73
CA GLY A 103 3.14 0.89 10.24
C GLY A 103 4.26 1.90 10.01
N GLY A 104 3.89 3.17 10.02
CA GLY A 104 4.76 4.30 9.71
C GLY A 104 3.96 5.44 9.06
N PHE A 105 4.62 6.29 8.28
CA PHE A 105 3.91 7.10 7.31
C PHE A 105 3.25 6.23 6.24
N GLY A 106 2.05 6.66 5.86
CA GLY A 106 1.30 6.14 4.73
C GLY A 106 1.28 7.17 3.61
N ASP A 107 0.08 7.59 3.25
CA ASP A 107 -0.21 8.34 2.03
C ASP A 107 -0.01 9.85 2.19
N ILE A 108 0.16 10.55 1.07
CA ILE A 108 0.19 12.01 0.95
C ILE A 108 -0.56 12.41 -0.32
N ILE A 109 -1.65 13.16 -0.18
CA ILE A 109 -2.39 13.70 -1.35
C ILE A 109 -2.64 15.19 -1.19
N LEU A 110 -2.81 15.87 -2.32
CA LEU A 110 -3.17 17.28 -2.36
C LEU A 110 -4.68 17.46 -2.22
N HIS A 111 -5.10 18.55 -1.60
CA HIS A 111 -6.48 19.03 -1.73
C HIS A 111 -6.79 19.32 -3.22
N PRO A 112 -8.03 19.09 -3.72
CA PRO A 112 -8.36 19.40 -5.13
C PRO A 112 -8.13 20.87 -5.51
N ASP A 113 -8.21 21.76 -4.52
CA ASP A 113 -7.96 23.20 -4.63
C ASP A 113 -6.55 23.64 -4.16
N PHE A 114 -5.57 22.74 -4.20
CA PHE A 114 -4.24 22.97 -3.65
C PHE A 114 -3.57 24.25 -4.18
N ALA A 115 -3.77 24.60 -5.45
CA ALA A 115 -3.21 25.82 -6.05
C ALA A 115 -3.64 27.12 -5.34
N ARG A 116 -4.74 27.10 -4.58
CA ARG A 116 -5.22 28.26 -3.80
C ARG A 116 -4.97 28.11 -2.30
N ASN A 117 -5.16 26.91 -1.75
CA ASN A 117 -5.18 26.70 -0.30
C ASN A 117 -3.93 26.00 0.27
N HIS A 118 -3.13 25.37 -0.59
CA HIS A 118 -1.91 24.65 -0.24
C HIS A 118 -2.12 23.53 0.79
N VAL A 119 -3.34 23.00 0.88
CA VAL A 119 -3.69 21.97 1.88
C VAL A 119 -3.28 20.60 1.38
N VAL A 120 -2.58 19.85 2.22
CA VAL A 120 -2.25 18.44 2.00
C VAL A 120 -2.91 17.55 3.05
N TYR A 121 -3.12 16.28 2.71
CA TYR A 121 -3.65 15.24 3.59
C TYR A 121 -2.62 14.14 3.72
N LEU A 122 -2.35 13.73 4.96
CA LEU A 122 -1.42 12.66 5.29
C LEU A 122 -2.12 11.57 6.06
N SER A 123 -1.80 10.33 5.75
CA SER A 123 -2.15 9.21 6.62
C SER A 123 -0.90 8.61 7.27
N TYR A 124 -1.06 8.12 8.50
CA TYR A 124 0.04 7.58 9.27
C TYR A 124 -0.46 6.62 10.35
N ALA A 125 0.40 5.70 10.79
CA ALA A 125 0.14 4.88 11.95
C ALA A 125 0.33 5.74 13.21
N GLU A 126 -0.70 5.83 14.03
CA GLU A 126 -0.71 6.62 15.27
C GLU A 126 -0.81 5.67 16.47
N GLU A 127 0.10 5.85 17.42
CA GLU A 127 0.16 5.10 18.67
C GLU A 127 -1.08 5.38 19.54
N GLY A 128 -1.51 4.38 20.31
CA GLY A 128 -2.54 4.48 21.33
C GLY A 128 -2.00 4.12 22.71
N THR A 129 -2.90 3.93 23.68
CA THR A 129 -2.51 3.42 25.00
C THR A 129 -2.27 1.92 24.96
N LEU A 130 -1.53 1.37 25.94
CA LEU A 130 -1.38 -0.08 26.14
C LEU A 130 -0.85 -0.86 24.91
N ASP A 131 0.17 -0.33 24.23
CA ASP A 131 0.77 -0.91 23.00
C ASP A 131 -0.25 -1.17 21.86
N THR A 132 -1.28 -0.33 21.80
CA THR A 132 -2.19 -0.27 20.66
C THR A 132 -1.73 0.79 19.66
N ARG A 133 -2.22 0.68 18.43
CA ARG A 133 -1.95 1.58 17.32
C ARG A 133 -3.11 1.52 16.34
N GLY A 134 -3.19 2.45 15.41
CA GLY A 134 -4.19 2.48 14.32
C GLY A 134 -3.89 3.61 13.35
N ALA A 135 -4.42 3.52 12.13
CA ALA A 135 -4.25 4.59 11.15
C ALA A 135 -4.91 5.90 11.64
N ALA A 136 -4.35 7.02 11.24
CA ALA A 136 -4.92 8.35 11.41
C ALA A 136 -4.74 9.14 10.12
N VAL A 137 -5.62 10.12 9.89
CA VAL A 137 -5.51 11.08 8.79
C VAL A 137 -5.48 12.48 9.35
N ALA A 138 -4.49 13.26 8.94
CA ALA A 138 -4.37 14.67 9.25
C ALA A 138 -4.38 15.49 7.97
N ARG A 139 -4.84 16.74 8.08
CA ARG A 139 -4.65 17.77 7.06
C ARG A 139 -3.76 18.88 7.60
N ALA A 140 -3.00 19.52 6.73
CA ALA A 140 -2.11 20.63 7.07
C ALA A 140 -1.90 21.53 5.85
N THR A 141 -1.42 22.74 6.07
CA THR A 141 -1.01 23.66 4.99
C THR A 141 0.48 23.48 4.71
N LEU A 142 0.84 23.20 3.45
CA LEU A 142 2.24 23.11 3.02
C LEU A 142 2.81 24.51 2.77
N ALA A 143 3.88 24.85 3.46
CA ALA A 143 4.66 26.07 3.22
C ALA A 143 6.07 25.70 2.77
N LEU A 144 6.39 25.99 1.51
CA LEU A 144 7.72 25.84 0.93
C LEU A 144 8.42 27.21 0.85
N ASP A 145 9.73 27.22 1.05
CA ASP A 145 10.59 28.34 0.74
C ASP A 145 11.13 28.27 -0.70
N ALA A 146 11.88 29.30 -1.12
CA ALA A 146 12.40 29.40 -2.48
C ALA A 146 13.41 28.31 -2.86
N ASN A 147 13.95 27.57 -1.88
CA ASN A 147 14.90 26.47 -2.08
C ASN A 147 14.22 25.10 -1.98
N GLY A 148 12.89 25.03 -1.81
CA GLY A 148 12.14 23.78 -1.66
C GLY A 148 12.14 23.19 -0.25
N ALA A 149 12.86 23.77 0.71
CA ALA A 149 12.69 23.39 2.10
C ALA A 149 11.35 23.91 2.63
N GLY A 150 10.78 23.25 3.63
CA GLY A 150 9.45 23.63 4.06
C GLY A 150 8.96 22.98 5.34
N GLN A 151 7.70 23.29 5.65
CA GLN A 151 7.02 22.76 6.81
C GLN A 151 5.52 22.61 6.56
N LEU A 152 4.92 21.67 7.29
CA LEU A 152 3.48 21.59 7.45
C LEU A 152 3.05 22.49 8.62
N LYS A 153 2.07 23.35 8.36
CA LYS A 153 1.45 24.24 9.35
C LYS A 153 0.01 23.81 9.64
N ASP A 154 -0.49 24.20 10.81
CA ASP A 154 -1.90 24.02 11.19
C ASP A 154 -2.39 22.57 11.09
N LEU A 155 -1.50 21.63 11.45
CA LEU A 155 -1.79 20.22 11.38
C LEU A 155 -2.99 19.87 12.27
N LYS A 156 -4.02 19.29 11.66
CA LYS A 156 -5.24 18.84 12.34
C LYS A 156 -5.55 17.40 11.96
N VAL A 157 -5.65 16.53 12.97
CA VAL A 157 -6.15 15.16 12.78
C VAL A 157 -7.66 15.21 12.57
N ILE A 158 -8.12 14.67 11.45
CA ILE A 158 -9.53 14.70 11.01
C ILE A 158 -10.19 13.32 11.02
N TRP A 159 -9.41 12.24 11.08
CA TRP A 159 -9.94 10.89 11.19
C TRP A 159 -8.97 9.97 11.93
N ARG A 160 -9.53 8.98 12.65
CA ARG A 160 -8.77 7.92 13.31
C ARG A 160 -9.45 6.58 13.11
N GLN A 161 -8.63 5.58 12.88
CA GLN A 161 -9.01 4.20 12.96
C GLN A 161 -9.32 3.84 14.43
N THR A 162 -10.51 3.30 14.67
CA THR A 162 -11.05 2.98 15.99
C THR A 162 -11.77 1.62 15.97
N PRO A 163 -11.55 0.75 16.98
CA PRO A 163 -10.58 0.92 18.06
C PRO A 163 -9.13 0.81 17.55
N LYS A 164 -8.18 1.42 18.28
CA LYS A 164 -6.76 1.08 18.13
C LYS A 164 -6.52 -0.30 18.73
N VAL A 165 -5.73 -1.12 18.06
CA VAL A 165 -5.48 -2.52 18.44
C VAL A 165 -3.98 -2.83 18.44
N SER A 166 -3.59 -3.89 19.14
CA SER A 166 -2.23 -4.42 19.14
C SER A 166 -1.85 -5.05 17.80
N GLY A 167 -0.55 -5.19 17.53
CA GLY A 167 -0.03 -5.70 16.26
C GLY A 167 0.24 -4.59 15.24
N GLN A 168 1.05 -4.90 14.22
CA GLN A 168 1.70 -3.92 13.35
C GLN A 168 1.40 -4.10 11.85
N GLY A 169 0.29 -4.77 11.51
CA GLY A 169 -0.13 -5.01 10.13
C GLY A 169 -1.45 -4.33 9.78
N HIS A 170 -1.73 -4.22 8.47
CA HIS A 170 -3.01 -3.94 7.83
C HIS A 170 -3.68 -2.63 8.28
N TYR A 171 -2.95 -1.52 8.17
CA TYR A 171 -3.47 -0.18 8.49
C TYR A 171 -4.33 0.42 7.37
N GLY A 172 -4.09 -0.01 6.12
CA GLY A 172 -4.64 0.66 4.94
C GLY A 172 -3.73 1.80 4.53
N HIS A 173 -4.18 3.03 4.81
CA HIS A 173 -3.52 4.33 4.59
C HIS A 173 -3.91 5.08 3.32
N ARG A 174 -4.36 4.40 2.27
CA ARG A 174 -4.67 5.06 1.00
C ARG A 174 -5.77 6.10 1.15
N LEU A 175 -5.56 7.26 0.52
CA LEU A 175 -6.47 8.40 0.45
C LEU A 175 -6.79 8.69 -1.02
N ALA A 176 -7.99 9.20 -1.28
CA ALA A 176 -8.35 9.72 -2.59
C ALA A 176 -9.40 10.83 -2.45
N PHE A 177 -9.39 11.82 -3.34
CA PHE A 177 -10.53 12.71 -3.52
C PHE A 177 -11.41 12.19 -4.64
N GLY A 178 -12.71 12.03 -4.34
CA GLY A 178 -13.70 11.65 -5.34
C GLY A 178 -14.15 12.84 -6.20
N PRO A 179 -14.81 12.58 -7.33
CA PRO A 179 -15.39 13.63 -8.18
C PRO A 179 -16.50 14.42 -7.46
N ASP A 180 -17.01 13.91 -6.35
CA ASP A 180 -17.97 14.54 -5.45
C ASP A 180 -17.31 15.50 -4.43
N GLY A 181 -15.99 15.69 -4.51
CA GLY A 181 -15.21 16.52 -3.61
C GLY A 181 -15.06 15.95 -2.20
N LYS A 182 -15.36 14.65 -2.01
CA LYS A 182 -15.22 13.98 -0.71
C LYS A 182 -13.86 13.31 -0.56
N LEU A 183 -13.40 13.22 0.68
CA LEU A 183 -12.21 12.47 1.05
C LEU A 183 -12.58 11.02 1.31
N TRP A 184 -11.89 10.12 0.62
CA TRP A 184 -12.02 8.68 0.74
C TRP A 184 -10.80 8.11 1.44
N ILE A 185 -11.03 7.20 2.38
CA ILE A 185 -9.97 6.63 3.23
C ILE A 185 -10.13 5.11 3.25
N SER A 186 -9.06 4.41 2.90
CA SER A 186 -8.97 2.97 3.16
C SER A 186 -8.61 2.70 4.63
N SER A 187 -9.41 1.86 5.31
CA SER A 187 -9.18 1.45 6.69
C SER A 187 -9.20 -0.07 6.79
N SER A 188 -8.03 -0.69 6.79
CA SER A 188 -7.87 -2.15 6.79
C SER A 188 -8.09 -2.78 8.18
N GLU A 189 -8.29 -4.09 8.26
CA GLU A 189 -8.81 -4.77 9.48
C GLU A 189 -7.77 -5.10 10.56
N ARG A 190 -6.51 -4.70 10.37
CA ARG A 190 -5.45 -4.81 11.39
C ARG A 190 -5.08 -6.23 11.83
N GLN A 191 -5.31 -7.22 10.97
CA GLN A 191 -5.10 -8.66 11.23
C GLN A 191 -5.95 -9.18 12.39
N LYS A 192 -7.19 -8.68 12.51
CA LYS A 192 -8.15 -9.00 13.57
C LYS A 192 -9.40 -9.72 13.06
N PHE A 193 -9.54 -9.89 11.75
CA PHE A 193 -10.60 -10.62 11.08
C PHE A 193 -11.98 -9.98 11.29
N ASP A 194 -12.74 -10.46 12.27
CA ASP A 194 -14.14 -10.12 12.51
C ASP A 194 -14.47 -8.62 12.62
N PRO A 195 -13.57 -7.71 13.08
CA PRO A 195 -13.84 -6.28 13.05
C PRO A 195 -14.17 -5.71 11.66
N ALA A 196 -13.79 -6.41 10.58
CA ALA A 196 -14.20 -6.06 9.22
C ALA A 196 -15.74 -6.07 9.02
N GLN A 197 -16.47 -6.87 9.82
CA GLN A 197 -17.93 -6.96 9.80
C GLN A 197 -18.62 -6.10 10.87
N ASP A 198 -17.88 -5.66 11.89
CA ASP A 198 -18.41 -4.85 12.98
C ASP A 198 -18.63 -3.39 12.55
N MET A 199 -19.84 -2.85 12.79
CA MET A 199 -20.22 -1.46 12.51
C MET A 199 -20.00 -0.52 13.71
N GLY A 200 -19.63 -1.05 14.88
CA GLY A 200 -19.21 -0.27 16.05
C GLY A 200 -17.81 0.34 15.90
N GLY A 201 -17.01 -0.16 14.95
CA GLY A 201 -15.69 0.34 14.60
C GLY A 201 -15.55 0.61 13.11
N ASN A 202 -14.36 1.08 12.69
CA ASN A 202 -14.05 1.35 11.28
C ASN A 202 -12.89 0.49 10.75
N LEU A 203 -12.60 -0.65 11.37
CA LEU A 203 -11.65 -1.64 10.86
C LEU A 203 -12.26 -2.40 9.68
N GLY A 204 -11.48 -2.60 8.60
CA GLY A 204 -11.93 -3.33 7.41
C GLY A 204 -13.05 -2.62 6.63
N LYS A 205 -12.94 -1.30 6.48
CA LYS A 205 -13.93 -0.42 5.85
C LYS A 205 -13.29 0.49 4.80
N ILE A 206 -14.10 0.94 3.85
CA ILE A 206 -13.83 2.18 3.11
C ILE A 206 -14.68 3.29 3.71
N ILE A 207 -14.03 4.42 4.01
CA ILE A 207 -14.60 5.57 4.69
C ILE A 207 -14.73 6.74 3.72
N ARG A 208 -15.83 7.51 3.83
CA ARG A 208 -16.08 8.73 3.04
C ARG A 208 -16.43 9.89 3.96
N LEU A 209 -15.65 10.97 3.88
CA LEU A 209 -15.77 12.18 4.69
C LEU A 209 -15.87 13.44 3.81
N ASN A 210 -16.35 14.55 4.37
CA ASN A 210 -16.04 15.86 3.80
C ASN A 210 -14.53 16.15 3.94
N ASP A 211 -14.02 17.11 3.16
CA ASP A 211 -12.61 17.51 3.15
C ASP A 211 -12.11 18.01 4.52
N ASP A 212 -13.00 18.52 5.37
CA ASP A 212 -12.70 18.96 6.74
C ASP A 212 -12.77 17.84 7.80
N GLY A 213 -13.15 16.62 7.40
CA GLY A 213 -13.35 15.46 8.28
C GLY A 213 -14.77 15.29 8.80
N SER A 214 -15.70 16.21 8.51
CA SER A 214 -17.10 16.08 8.91
C SER A 214 -17.83 15.00 8.08
N LEU A 215 -18.99 14.55 8.59
CA LEU A 215 -19.73 13.44 7.99
C LEU A 215 -20.63 13.93 6.83
N PRO A 216 -20.53 13.32 5.64
CA PRO A 216 -21.53 13.50 4.60
C PRO A 216 -22.87 12.89 5.01
N ALA A 217 -23.95 13.68 4.91
CA ALA A 217 -25.30 13.24 5.29
C ALA A 217 -25.86 12.13 4.36
N ASP A 218 -25.30 11.99 3.17
CA ASP A 218 -25.68 11.03 2.13
C ASP A 218 -24.91 9.70 2.22
N ASN A 219 -24.09 9.48 3.25
CA ASN A 219 -23.45 8.18 3.48
C ASN A 219 -24.49 7.06 3.71
N PRO A 220 -24.22 5.82 3.27
CA PRO A 220 -25.19 4.72 3.30
C PRO A 220 -25.65 4.35 4.71
N PHE A 221 -24.82 4.59 5.73
CA PHE A 221 -25.10 4.25 7.11
C PHE A 221 -25.21 5.50 8.01
N ALA A 222 -25.44 6.68 7.43
CA ALA A 222 -25.51 7.95 8.18
C ALA A 222 -26.53 7.92 9.33
N SER A 223 -27.68 7.27 9.12
CA SER A 223 -28.74 7.15 10.13
C SER A 223 -28.39 6.25 11.32
N GLN A 224 -27.35 5.41 11.22
CA GLN A 224 -26.86 4.60 12.34
C GLN A 224 -26.04 5.44 13.34
N GLY A 225 -25.54 6.61 12.92
CA GLY A 225 -24.73 7.49 13.76
C GLY A 225 -23.34 6.92 14.09
N GLY A 226 -22.66 7.57 15.03
CA GLY A 226 -21.37 7.12 15.56
C GLY A 226 -20.29 6.89 14.47
N VAL A 227 -19.56 5.78 14.60
CA VAL A 227 -18.52 5.39 13.63
C VAL A 227 -19.13 4.89 12.32
N ALA A 228 -20.26 4.18 12.38
CA ALA A 228 -20.97 3.66 11.22
C ALA A 228 -21.31 4.75 10.20
N ALA A 229 -21.65 5.96 10.63
CA ALA A 229 -21.97 7.08 9.74
C ALA A 229 -20.84 7.50 8.79
N GLN A 230 -19.60 7.09 9.06
CA GLN A 230 -18.42 7.33 8.20
C GLN A 230 -18.29 6.30 7.06
N VAL A 231 -18.91 5.14 7.23
CA VAL A 231 -18.67 3.95 6.40
C VAL A 231 -19.37 4.08 5.05
N TRP A 232 -18.62 3.77 3.98
CA TRP A 232 -19.16 3.60 2.65
C TRP A 232 -19.36 2.13 2.29
N SER A 233 -18.37 1.29 2.55
CA SER A 233 -18.42 -0.17 2.40
C SER A 233 -17.65 -0.88 3.51
N LEU A 234 -17.94 -2.16 3.72
CA LEU A 234 -17.36 -2.98 4.78
C LEU A 234 -16.93 -4.36 4.28
N GLY A 235 -16.29 -5.15 5.16
CA GLY A 235 -15.87 -6.51 4.86
C GLY A 235 -14.56 -6.56 4.07
N HIS A 236 -13.64 -5.64 4.35
CA HIS A 236 -12.33 -5.57 3.69
C HIS A 236 -11.20 -6.07 4.59
N ARG A 237 -10.17 -6.65 3.98
CA ARG A 237 -8.93 -7.12 4.61
C ARG A 237 -7.86 -6.03 4.64
N ASN A 238 -7.08 -5.90 3.56
CA ASN A 238 -5.91 -5.02 3.54
C ASN A 238 -5.82 -4.20 2.24
N ILE A 239 -6.60 -3.13 2.18
CA ILE A 239 -6.69 -2.22 1.05
C ILE A 239 -5.46 -1.30 1.03
N LEU A 240 -4.63 -1.38 -0.03
CA LEU A 240 -3.44 -0.53 -0.15
C LEU A 240 -3.50 0.44 -1.34
N GLY A 241 -4.49 0.32 -2.21
CA GLY A 241 -4.65 1.16 -3.39
C GLY A 241 -6.12 1.37 -3.73
N MET A 242 -6.48 2.58 -4.11
CA MET A 242 -7.81 2.95 -4.58
C MET A 242 -7.73 4.14 -5.52
N ALA A 243 -8.54 4.14 -6.57
CA ALA A 243 -8.55 5.17 -7.59
C ALA A 243 -9.94 5.30 -8.23
N PHE A 244 -10.29 6.52 -8.62
CA PHE A 244 -11.51 6.79 -9.38
C PHE A 244 -11.24 6.65 -10.88
N ASP A 245 -12.15 5.99 -11.59
CA ASP A 245 -12.14 6.01 -13.05
C ASP A 245 -12.76 7.31 -13.61
N ALA A 246 -12.70 7.46 -14.94
CA ALA A 246 -13.23 8.66 -15.62
C ALA A 246 -14.75 8.81 -15.50
N ASN A 247 -15.48 7.75 -15.12
CA ASN A 247 -16.92 7.77 -14.89
C ASN A 247 -17.25 8.00 -13.40
N GLY A 248 -16.23 8.21 -12.55
CA GLY A 248 -16.40 8.42 -11.12
C GLY A 248 -16.63 7.14 -10.33
N LYS A 249 -16.39 5.95 -10.90
CA LYS A 249 -16.45 4.70 -10.15
C LYS A 249 -15.18 4.53 -9.33
N LEU A 250 -15.34 4.17 -8.06
CA LEU A 250 -14.22 3.88 -7.18
C LEU A 250 -13.80 2.42 -7.35
N TRP A 251 -12.55 2.21 -7.71
CA TRP A 251 -11.90 0.91 -7.73
C TRP A 251 -10.91 0.84 -6.58
N ALA A 252 -10.84 -0.30 -5.89
CA ALA A 252 -9.84 -0.53 -4.85
C ALA A 252 -9.35 -1.97 -4.90
N HIS A 253 -8.06 -2.18 -4.62
CA HIS A 253 -7.52 -3.52 -4.47
C HIS A 253 -7.12 -3.78 -3.03
N GLU A 254 -7.04 -5.05 -2.66
CA GLU A 254 -6.62 -5.46 -1.34
C GLU A 254 -5.81 -6.74 -1.36
N MET A 255 -4.92 -6.90 -0.37
CA MET A 255 -4.20 -8.15 -0.19
C MET A 255 -5.11 -9.19 0.44
N GLY A 256 -5.16 -10.38 -0.15
CA GLY A 256 -5.77 -11.57 0.39
C GLY A 256 -4.87 -12.30 1.41
N PRO A 257 -5.36 -13.40 2.01
CA PRO A 257 -4.59 -14.24 2.91
C PRO A 257 -3.58 -15.11 2.13
N ALA A 258 -3.67 -16.45 2.18
CA ALA A 258 -2.86 -17.33 1.35
C ALA A 258 -3.52 -17.47 -0.04
N GLY A 259 -3.22 -16.54 -0.94
CA GLY A 259 -3.98 -16.37 -2.19
C GLY A 259 -5.04 -15.28 -2.04
N GLY A 260 -5.86 -15.12 -3.06
CA GLY A 260 -7.07 -14.30 -3.02
C GLY A 260 -6.82 -12.81 -2.87
N ASP A 261 -5.73 -12.25 -3.44
CA ASP A 261 -5.69 -10.79 -3.60
C ASP A 261 -6.83 -10.36 -4.53
N GLU A 262 -7.38 -9.18 -4.32
CA GLU A 262 -8.62 -8.77 -5.00
C GLU A 262 -8.50 -7.40 -5.64
N LEU A 263 -9.21 -7.22 -6.75
CA LEU A 263 -9.61 -5.91 -7.26
C LEU A 263 -11.14 -5.80 -7.22
N ASN A 264 -11.61 -4.81 -6.49
CA ASN A 264 -13.01 -4.58 -6.17
C ASN A 264 -13.50 -3.29 -6.84
N LEU A 265 -14.68 -3.36 -7.46
CA LEU A 265 -15.48 -2.17 -7.79
C LEU A 265 -16.26 -1.80 -6.52
N ILE A 266 -15.99 -0.63 -5.95
CA ILE A 266 -16.53 -0.21 -4.65
C ILE A 266 -17.94 0.36 -4.79
N VAL A 267 -18.91 -0.34 -4.20
CA VAL A 267 -20.34 -0.04 -4.29
C VAL A 267 -20.85 0.49 -2.94
N ARG A 268 -21.71 1.50 -3.01
CA ARG A 268 -22.35 2.13 -1.86
C ARG A 268 -23.06 1.10 -0.98
N GLY A 269 -22.64 1.00 0.28
CA GLY A 269 -23.26 0.14 1.31
C GLY A 269 -22.98 -1.36 1.15
N ALA A 270 -22.16 -1.75 0.16
CA ALA A 270 -21.88 -3.16 -0.09
C ALA A 270 -20.94 -3.75 0.97
N ASN A 271 -21.12 -5.04 1.23
CA ASN A 271 -20.28 -5.86 2.10
C ASN A 271 -19.44 -6.81 1.24
N TYR A 272 -18.12 -6.69 1.31
CA TYR A 272 -17.13 -7.51 0.59
C TYR A 272 -16.73 -8.78 1.36
N GLY A 273 -17.35 -8.99 2.52
CA GLY A 273 -17.44 -10.32 3.12
C GLY A 273 -16.24 -10.81 3.92
N TYR A 274 -15.05 -10.21 3.85
CA TYR A 274 -13.95 -10.64 4.72
C TYR A 274 -14.32 -10.48 6.21
N PRO A 275 -13.98 -11.43 7.10
CA PRO A 275 -13.27 -12.70 6.87
C PRO A 275 -14.18 -13.91 6.56
N ILE A 276 -15.48 -13.68 6.36
CA ILE A 276 -16.48 -14.73 6.09
C ILE A 276 -16.25 -15.38 4.72
N VAL A 277 -15.78 -14.60 3.75
CA VAL A 277 -15.36 -15.05 2.42
C VAL A 277 -14.02 -14.46 2.00
N SER A 278 -13.31 -15.21 1.16
CA SER A 278 -12.05 -14.82 0.51
C SER A 278 -11.71 -15.88 -0.54
N ASN A 279 -11.24 -15.49 -1.73
CA ASN A 279 -10.75 -16.44 -2.75
C ASN A 279 -9.33 -16.98 -2.50
N GLY A 280 -8.99 -17.09 -1.22
CA GLY A 280 -7.71 -17.57 -0.71
C GLY A 280 -7.91 -18.10 0.70
N ASP A 281 -6.98 -18.92 1.16
CA ASP A 281 -7.13 -19.70 2.38
C ASP A 281 -6.46 -19.04 3.60
N HIS A 282 -6.74 -19.55 4.79
CA HIS A 282 -5.92 -19.24 5.94
C HIS A 282 -4.47 -19.70 5.70
N TYR A 283 -3.49 -18.98 6.26
CA TYR A 283 -2.07 -19.36 6.13
C TYR A 283 -1.71 -20.70 6.77
N ASP A 284 -2.59 -21.28 7.60
CA ASP A 284 -2.46 -22.64 8.15
C ASP A 284 -3.13 -23.72 7.28
N GLY A 285 -3.64 -23.36 6.09
CA GLY A 285 -4.24 -24.25 5.11
C GLY A 285 -5.72 -24.54 5.33
N ARG A 286 -6.36 -23.98 6.38
CA ARG A 286 -7.81 -24.09 6.53
C ARG A 286 -8.52 -23.26 5.46
N PRO A 287 -9.58 -23.80 4.82
CA PRO A 287 -10.29 -23.07 3.78
C PRO A 287 -11.08 -21.90 4.35
N ILE A 288 -11.17 -20.83 3.56
CA ILE A 288 -12.19 -19.78 3.73
C ILE A 288 -13.18 -19.95 2.58
N PRO A 289 -14.50 -19.86 2.79
CA PRO A 289 -15.46 -19.98 1.70
C PRO A 289 -15.18 -18.97 0.57
N ASP A 290 -15.24 -19.43 -0.67
CA ASP A 290 -15.12 -18.59 -1.85
C ASP A 290 -16.37 -17.69 -2.02
N HIS A 291 -16.20 -16.53 -2.67
CA HIS A 291 -17.29 -15.59 -2.93
C HIS A 291 -18.47 -16.19 -3.70
N ASP A 292 -18.23 -17.11 -4.64
CA ASP A 292 -19.29 -17.76 -5.42
C ASP A 292 -20.22 -18.65 -4.57
N THR A 293 -19.75 -19.09 -3.40
CA THR A 293 -20.53 -19.86 -2.43
C THR A 293 -21.42 -18.99 -1.53
N ARG A 294 -21.22 -17.66 -1.51
CA ARG A 294 -21.91 -16.71 -0.62
C ARG A 294 -22.31 -15.44 -1.39
N PRO A 295 -23.31 -15.54 -2.29
CA PRO A 295 -23.71 -14.45 -3.19
C PRO A 295 -24.29 -13.21 -2.47
N GLU A 296 -24.52 -13.27 -1.15
CA GLU A 296 -24.88 -12.10 -0.35
C GLU A 296 -23.72 -11.09 -0.18
N PHE A 297 -22.48 -11.49 -0.44
CA PHE A 297 -21.31 -10.61 -0.42
C PHE A 297 -20.92 -10.16 -1.84
N ALA A 298 -20.42 -8.93 -1.95
CA ALA A 298 -19.94 -8.38 -3.20
C ALA A 298 -18.64 -9.07 -3.62
N ALA A 299 -18.69 -9.85 -4.71
CA ALA A 299 -17.53 -10.55 -5.24
C ALA A 299 -16.52 -9.62 -5.94
N PRO A 300 -15.22 -9.94 -5.88
CA PRO A 300 -14.18 -9.21 -6.59
C PRO A 300 -14.32 -9.32 -8.10
N LYS A 301 -13.82 -8.30 -8.81
CA LYS A 301 -13.78 -8.26 -10.28
C LYS A 301 -12.57 -8.99 -10.85
N VAL A 302 -11.48 -9.03 -10.09
CA VAL A 302 -10.30 -9.86 -10.36
C VAL A 302 -9.83 -10.44 -9.04
N THR A 303 -9.42 -11.71 -9.04
CA THR A 303 -8.73 -12.35 -7.93
C THR A 303 -7.38 -12.92 -8.38
N TRP A 304 -6.37 -12.89 -7.51
CA TRP A 304 -5.05 -13.44 -7.79
C TRP A 304 -4.64 -14.52 -6.78
N THR A 305 -4.51 -15.74 -7.30
CA THR A 305 -3.84 -16.87 -6.65
C THR A 305 -2.91 -17.50 -7.70
N PRO A 306 -1.57 -17.43 -7.54
CA PRO A 306 -0.82 -16.88 -6.40
C PRO A 306 -0.94 -15.35 -6.27
N VAL A 307 -0.73 -14.85 -5.05
CA VAL A 307 -0.81 -13.42 -4.70
C VAL A 307 0.19 -12.57 -5.49
N ILE A 308 -0.21 -11.34 -5.81
CA ILE A 308 0.68 -10.28 -6.31
C ILE A 308 1.18 -9.38 -5.19
N SER A 309 0.48 -9.37 -4.05
CA SER A 309 0.59 -8.43 -2.93
C SER A 309 0.48 -6.98 -3.43
N PRO A 310 -0.71 -6.53 -3.86
CA PRO A 310 -0.88 -5.27 -4.58
C PRO A 310 -0.66 -4.05 -3.65
N ALA A 311 -0.07 -2.97 -4.17
CA ALA A 311 0.32 -1.78 -3.41
C ALA A 311 -0.20 -0.46 -3.98
N GLY A 312 0.61 0.35 -4.65
CA GLY A 312 0.16 1.59 -5.30
C GLY A 312 -0.81 1.30 -6.46
N PHE A 313 -1.77 2.19 -6.69
CA PHE A 313 -2.79 2.02 -7.72
C PHE A 313 -3.21 3.36 -8.33
N VAL A 314 -3.10 3.44 -9.65
CA VAL A 314 -3.58 4.59 -10.44
C VAL A 314 -4.41 4.09 -11.62
N ILE A 315 -5.42 4.87 -12.02
CA ILE A 315 -6.10 4.70 -13.31
C ILE A 315 -5.55 5.73 -14.28
N TYR A 316 -4.86 5.26 -15.30
CA TYR A 316 -4.08 6.08 -16.21
C TYR A 316 -4.99 6.90 -17.15
N SER A 317 -4.78 8.21 -17.20
CA SER A 317 -5.52 9.16 -18.03
C SER A 317 -4.64 9.93 -19.01
N GLY A 318 -3.31 9.82 -18.86
CA GLY A 318 -2.32 10.55 -19.63
C GLY A 318 -2.28 10.20 -21.12
N SER A 319 -1.60 11.04 -21.89
CA SER A 319 -1.45 10.89 -23.35
C SER A 319 -0.09 10.33 -23.77
N LEU A 320 0.87 10.17 -22.86
CA LEU A 320 2.20 9.67 -23.18
C LEU A 320 2.18 8.19 -23.60
N PHE A 321 1.25 7.41 -23.02
CA PHE A 321 0.95 6.04 -23.42
C PHE A 321 -0.53 5.93 -23.86
N PRO A 322 -0.91 6.37 -25.08
CA PRO A 322 -2.30 6.41 -25.51
C PRO A 322 -3.04 5.06 -25.37
N GLN A 323 -2.33 3.96 -25.62
CA GLN A 323 -2.85 2.59 -25.52
C GLN A 323 -3.20 2.15 -24.09
N TRP A 324 -2.75 2.89 -23.08
CA TRP A 324 -3.00 2.61 -21.67
C TRP A 324 -4.11 3.47 -21.08
N LYS A 325 -4.65 4.44 -21.83
CA LYS A 325 -5.68 5.34 -21.33
C LYS A 325 -6.91 4.55 -20.84
N GLY A 326 -7.33 4.82 -19.62
CA GLY A 326 -8.41 4.11 -18.92
C GLY A 326 -7.98 2.79 -18.28
N SER A 327 -6.72 2.35 -18.40
CA SER A 327 -6.23 1.15 -17.70
C SER A 327 -5.82 1.46 -16.27
N GLY A 328 -5.96 0.48 -15.39
CA GLY A 328 -5.41 0.49 -14.04
C GLY A 328 -3.96 0.00 -14.02
N PHE A 329 -3.12 0.57 -13.17
CA PHE A 329 -1.74 0.11 -12.93
C PHE A 329 -1.51 -0.12 -11.45
N ILE A 330 -1.09 -1.35 -11.11
CA ILE A 330 -0.94 -1.82 -9.74
C ILE A 330 0.52 -2.21 -9.50
N GLY A 331 1.12 -1.66 -8.44
CA GLY A 331 2.43 -2.11 -7.95
C GLY A 331 2.33 -3.47 -7.27
N GLY A 332 3.18 -4.42 -7.66
CA GLY A 332 3.23 -5.76 -7.09
C GLY A 332 4.42 -5.95 -6.17
N LEU A 333 4.15 -6.18 -4.88
CA LEU A 333 5.19 -6.40 -3.88
C LEU A 333 5.76 -7.82 -3.93
N SER A 334 4.93 -8.86 -3.93
CA SER A 334 5.41 -10.25 -3.96
C SER A 334 5.75 -10.69 -5.38
N SER A 335 5.00 -10.19 -6.36
CA SER A 335 5.23 -10.48 -7.78
C SER A 335 6.38 -9.69 -8.41
N THR A 336 6.95 -8.71 -7.68
CA THR A 336 8.00 -7.79 -8.16
C THR A 336 7.70 -7.25 -9.56
N SER A 337 6.47 -6.78 -9.75
CA SER A 337 5.95 -6.46 -11.08
C SER A 337 5.10 -5.19 -11.06
N LEU A 338 4.91 -4.61 -12.25
CA LEU A 338 3.85 -3.64 -12.53
C LEU A 338 2.74 -4.38 -13.28
N VAL A 339 1.54 -4.44 -12.71
CA VAL A 339 0.39 -5.12 -13.30
C VAL A 339 -0.53 -4.10 -13.96
N ARG A 340 -0.87 -4.31 -15.24
CA ARG A 340 -1.89 -3.52 -15.93
C ARG A 340 -3.22 -4.25 -15.92
N VAL A 341 -4.26 -3.56 -15.51
CA VAL A 341 -5.65 -4.02 -15.53
C VAL A 341 -6.41 -3.27 -16.61
N ALA A 342 -7.15 -3.99 -17.45
CA ALA A 342 -8.11 -3.41 -18.38
C ALA A 342 -9.52 -3.46 -17.76
N PHE A 343 -10.28 -2.39 -17.93
CA PHE A 343 -11.68 -2.28 -17.50
C PHE A 343 -12.62 -2.34 -18.69
N ASP A 344 -13.78 -2.97 -18.50
CA ASP A 344 -14.90 -2.94 -19.42
C ASP A 344 -16.21 -2.81 -18.62
N GLY A 345 -16.75 -1.59 -18.56
CA GLY A 345 -17.91 -1.25 -17.75
C GLY A 345 -17.67 -1.44 -16.25
N ASP A 346 -18.26 -2.49 -15.68
CA ASP A 346 -18.12 -2.90 -14.27
C ASP A 346 -17.21 -4.14 -14.11
N SER A 347 -16.64 -4.62 -15.20
CA SER A 347 -15.73 -5.77 -15.23
C SER A 347 -14.27 -5.32 -15.37
N ALA A 348 -13.36 -6.19 -14.96
CA ALA A 348 -11.93 -5.95 -15.02
C ALA A 348 -11.19 -7.26 -15.32
N ARG A 349 -9.99 -7.16 -15.90
CA ARG A 349 -9.07 -8.30 -16.06
C ARG A 349 -7.63 -7.84 -16.03
N GLU A 350 -6.73 -8.70 -15.56
CA GLU A 350 -5.30 -8.51 -15.83
C GLU A 350 -5.07 -8.54 -17.35
N ALA A 351 -4.43 -7.49 -17.86
CA ALA A 351 -4.14 -7.34 -19.27
C ALA A 351 -2.67 -7.63 -19.57
N GLU A 352 -1.78 -7.10 -18.74
CA GLU A 352 -0.33 -7.29 -18.88
C GLU A 352 0.32 -7.29 -17.49
N ARG A 353 1.48 -7.93 -17.41
CA ARG A 353 2.32 -7.92 -16.22
C ARG A 353 3.78 -7.73 -16.62
N PHE A 354 4.40 -6.69 -16.09
CA PHE A 354 5.78 -6.35 -16.39
C PHE A 354 6.66 -6.70 -15.20
N ASN A 355 7.59 -7.64 -15.37
CA ASN A 355 8.58 -7.93 -14.34
C ASN A 355 9.50 -6.71 -14.16
N MET A 356 9.56 -6.19 -12.94
CA MET A 356 10.38 -5.03 -12.59
C MET A 356 11.66 -5.40 -11.85
N GLY A 357 11.81 -6.67 -11.46
CA GLY A 357 12.96 -7.19 -10.71
C GLY A 357 12.98 -6.81 -9.23
N GLU A 358 12.21 -5.81 -8.84
CA GLU A 358 12.11 -5.30 -7.47
C GLU A 358 10.64 -5.14 -7.05
N ARG A 359 10.42 -5.05 -5.74
CA ARG A 359 9.09 -4.85 -5.14
C ARG A 359 8.59 -3.44 -5.48
N ILE A 360 7.43 -3.31 -6.12
CA ILE A 360 6.86 -2.00 -6.47
C ILE A 360 5.87 -1.56 -5.40
N ARG A 361 6.20 -0.48 -4.68
CA ARG A 361 5.41 0.11 -3.60
C ARG A 361 4.35 1.07 -4.10
N GLU A 362 4.73 2.03 -4.94
CA GLU A 362 3.83 3.10 -5.39
C GLU A 362 3.84 3.22 -6.90
N VAL A 363 2.70 3.65 -7.46
CA VAL A 363 2.55 3.96 -8.88
C VAL A 363 1.73 5.25 -8.99
N GLU A 364 2.29 6.29 -9.61
CA GLU A 364 1.60 7.57 -9.81
C GLU A 364 1.73 8.04 -11.27
N GLN A 365 0.74 8.79 -11.76
CA GLN A 365 0.86 9.46 -13.05
C GLN A 365 1.46 10.86 -12.86
N GLY A 366 2.58 11.13 -13.51
CA GLY A 366 3.19 12.46 -13.54
C GLY A 366 2.42 13.46 -14.40
N PRO A 367 2.65 14.78 -14.22
CA PRO A 367 2.00 15.83 -15.01
C PRO A 367 2.37 15.78 -16.50
N ASP A 368 3.49 15.13 -16.83
CA ASP A 368 3.95 14.86 -18.20
C ASP A 368 3.31 13.60 -18.82
N GLY A 369 2.41 12.93 -18.09
CA GLY A 369 1.78 11.69 -18.50
C GLY A 369 2.67 10.45 -18.37
N ALA A 370 3.88 10.55 -17.83
CA ALA A 370 4.68 9.38 -17.49
C ALA A 370 4.10 8.64 -16.29
N LEU A 371 4.34 7.34 -16.21
CA LEU A 371 4.14 6.60 -14.95
C LEU A 371 5.41 6.67 -14.12
N TRP A 372 5.26 6.92 -12.84
CA TRP A 372 6.34 6.99 -11.87
C TRP A 372 6.15 5.88 -10.85
N LEU A 373 7.25 5.23 -10.47
CA LEU A 373 7.22 4.10 -9.53
C LEU A 373 8.14 4.36 -8.35
N LEU A 374 7.68 4.01 -7.15
CA LEU A 374 8.56 3.80 -6.00
C LEU A 374 8.75 2.32 -5.77
N GLU A 375 10.00 1.91 -5.57
CA GLU A 375 10.31 0.58 -5.05
C GLU A 375 10.11 0.53 -3.53
N ASP A 376 9.95 -0.68 -2.98
CA ASP A 376 9.79 -0.92 -1.53
C ASP A 376 11.14 -1.25 -0.90
N GLY A 377 11.49 -0.59 0.21
CA GLY A 377 12.67 -0.93 1.02
C GLY A 377 13.73 0.17 1.10
N SER A 378 14.89 -0.16 1.67
CA SER A 378 15.98 0.80 1.86
C SER A 378 16.72 1.09 0.56
N LYS A 379 17.08 2.37 0.35
CA LYS A 379 17.69 2.87 -0.90
C LYS A 379 16.86 2.53 -2.16
N ALA A 380 15.55 2.41 -2.00
CA ALA A 380 14.60 2.14 -3.06
C ALA A 380 14.63 3.23 -4.14
N ARG A 381 14.51 2.84 -5.40
CA ARG A 381 14.54 3.78 -6.52
C ARG A 381 13.19 4.46 -6.71
N LEU A 382 13.26 5.71 -7.12
CA LEU A 382 12.20 6.40 -7.85
C LEU A 382 12.49 6.21 -9.35
N LEU A 383 11.57 5.57 -10.06
CA LEU A 383 11.68 5.30 -11.48
C LEU A 383 10.67 6.14 -12.26
N LYS A 384 11.08 6.63 -13.43
CA LYS A 384 10.21 7.25 -14.43
C LYS A 384 10.08 6.31 -15.63
N LEU A 385 8.85 6.02 -16.04
CA LEU A 385 8.56 5.21 -17.21
C LEU A 385 8.17 6.09 -18.40
N THR A 386 8.91 5.98 -19.48
CA THR A 386 8.60 6.65 -20.77
C THR A 386 8.55 5.62 -21.90
N PRO A 387 7.84 5.90 -23.01
CA PRO A 387 7.83 5.01 -24.17
C PRO A 387 9.24 4.68 -24.63
N LYS A 388 9.44 3.46 -25.15
CA LYS A 388 10.68 3.15 -25.88
C LYS A 388 10.75 4.02 -27.14
N ALA A 389 11.95 4.51 -27.44
CA ALA A 389 12.23 5.26 -28.65
C ALA A 389 12.11 4.39 -29.91
#